data_AF-A0A5P2AND1-F1
#
_entry.id   AF-A0A5P2AND1-F1
#
_cell.length_a   1.000
_cell.length_b   1.000
_cell.length_c   1.000
_cell.angle_alpha   90.00
_cell.angle_beta   90.00
_cell.angle_gamma   90.00
#
_symmetry.space_group_name_H-M   'P 1'
#
loop_
_entity.id
_entity.type
_entity.pdbx_description
1 polymer ?
#
loop_
_entity_poly.entity_id
_entity_poly.type
_entity_poly.pdbx_seq_one_letter_code
_entity_poly.pdbx_strand_id
1 'polypeptide(L)'
;MAIGGTWTAGYEHFTAGADARLAMNYQARRVRLVLAGDGPVTGTSDGKPLKTIRGSGTPTLYTLVDDDSSHRARLDIRPAPGIEGCFFTFG
;
A
#
# COMPACT_ATOMS: atom_id res chain seq x y z
N MET A 1 -13.20 0.92 -1.48
CA MET A 1 -11.86 1.51 -1.29
C MET A 1 -12.04 2.90 -0.72
N ALA A 2 -11.17 3.31 0.20
CA ALA A 2 -11.18 4.63 0.81
C ALA A 2 -9.77 5.23 0.74
N ILE A 3 -9.70 6.52 0.44
CA ILE A 3 -8.47 7.31 0.44
C ILE A 3 -8.65 8.45 1.44
N GLY A 4 -7.58 8.83 2.13
CA GLY A 4 -7.60 9.96 3.05
C GLY A 4 -6.22 10.57 3.22
N GLY A 5 -6.17 11.69 3.96
CA GLY A 5 -4.98 12.53 4.03
C GLY A 5 -4.80 13.35 2.76
N THR A 6 -3.59 13.89 2.59
CA THR A 6 -3.24 14.69 1.42
C THR A 6 -2.59 13.84 0.35
N TRP A 7 -2.99 14.09 -0.90
CA TRP A 7 -2.41 13.47 -2.08
C TRP A 7 -2.22 14.54 -3.15
N THR A 8 -1.07 14.52 -3.81
CA THR A 8 -0.81 15.34 -4.99
C THR A 8 -1.09 14.49 -6.21
N ALA A 9 -2.01 14.95 -7.07
CA ALA A 9 -2.29 14.28 -8.34
C ALA A 9 -1.25 14.69 -9.39
N GLY A 10 -0.56 13.69 -9.96
CA GLY A 10 0.24 13.83 -11.18
C GLY A 10 -0.50 13.26 -12.39
N TYR A 11 0.15 13.29 -13.55
CA TYR A 11 -0.43 12.79 -14.80
C TYR A 11 -0.61 11.27 -14.80
N GLU A 12 0.35 10.54 -14.22
CA GLU A 12 0.40 9.07 -14.23
C GLU A 12 0.30 8.43 -12.84
N HIS A 13 0.54 9.20 -11.78
CA HIS A 13 0.56 8.71 -10.40
C HIS A 13 0.07 9.76 -9.41
N PHE A 14 -0.33 9.30 -8.22
CA PHE A 14 -0.54 10.14 -7.06
C PHE A 14 0.66 10.03 -6.12
N THR A 15 1.07 11.16 -5.55
CA THR A 15 2.12 11.23 -4.55
C THR A 15 1.49 11.43 -3.18
N ALA A 16 1.87 10.59 -2.22
CA ALA A 16 1.46 10.68 -0.84
C ALA A 16 1.98 11.98 -0.20
N GLY A 17 1.10 12.70 0.49
CA GLY A 17 1.41 13.86 1.32
C GLY A 17 1.21 13.56 2.81
N ALA A 18 0.92 14.61 3.59
CA ALA A 18 0.65 14.47 5.02
C ALA A 18 -0.55 13.54 5.29
N ASP A 19 -0.39 12.65 6.27
CA ASP A 19 -1.42 11.70 6.73
C ASP A 19 -2.07 10.84 5.62
N ALA A 20 -1.35 10.63 4.51
CA ALA A 20 -1.79 9.80 3.40
C ALA A 20 -2.14 8.38 3.89
N ARG A 21 -3.33 7.93 3.50
CA ARG A 21 -3.89 6.64 3.90
C ARG A 21 -4.73 6.04 2.79
N LEU A 22 -4.63 4.73 2.62
CA LEU A 22 -5.40 3.96 1.67
C LEU A 22 -5.93 2.69 2.35
N ALA A 23 -7.22 2.46 2.22
CA ALA A 23 -7.90 1.32 2.81
C ALA A 23 -8.76 0.57 1.78
N MET A 24 -8.70 -0.76 1.80
CA MET A 24 -9.52 -1.60 0.93
C MET A 24 -9.82 -2.95 1.56
N ASN A 25 -10.96 -3.52 1.18
CA ASN A 25 -11.24 -4.93 1.44
C ASN A 25 -10.72 -5.75 0.26
N TYR A 26 -10.12 -6.91 0.53
CA TYR A 26 -9.65 -7.84 -0.49
C TYR A 26 -10.12 -9.27 -0.17
N GLN A 27 -10.11 -10.14 -1.18
CA GLN A 27 -10.31 -11.59 -1.03
C GLN A 27 -9.24 -12.32 -1.84
N ALA A 28 -8.13 -12.66 -1.17
CA ALA A 28 -6.95 -13.23 -1.79
C ALA A 28 -6.12 -13.95 -0.73
N ARG A 29 -5.20 -14.82 -1.14
CA ARG A 29 -4.17 -15.35 -0.22
C ARG A 29 -2.90 -14.51 -0.26
N ARG A 30 -2.67 -13.80 -1.36
CA ARG A 30 -1.50 -12.96 -1.55
C ARG A 30 -1.89 -11.58 -2.01
N VAL A 31 -1.33 -10.58 -1.35
CA VAL A 31 -1.46 -9.16 -1.71
C VAL A 31 -0.07 -8.60 -1.94
N ARG A 32 0.13 -7.99 -3.11
CA ARG A 32 1.38 -7.31 -3.46
C ARG A 32 1.10 -5.87 -3.83
N LEU A 33 2.08 -5.02 -3.57
CA LEU A 33 2.04 -3.59 -3.80
C LEU A 33 3.22 -3.20 -4.67
N VAL A 34 2.95 -2.57 -5.81
CA VAL A 34 3.95 -1.81 -6.56
C VAL A 34 3.88 -0.37 -6.07
N LEU A 35 5.04 0.19 -5.72
CA LEU A 35 5.18 1.60 -5.35
C LEU A 35 6.52 2.14 -5.82
N ALA A 36 6.60 3.46 -5.97
CA ALA A 36 7.84 4.20 -6.20
C ALA A 36 8.04 5.27 -5.11
N GLY A 37 9.13 6.03 -5.22
CA GLY A 37 9.50 7.04 -4.23
C GLY A 37 10.25 6.46 -3.02
N ASP A 38 10.74 7.37 -2.18
CA ASP A 38 11.57 7.05 -1.03
C ASP A 38 10.81 7.29 0.26
N GLY A 39 10.75 6.26 1.10
CA GLY A 39 10.10 6.37 2.41
C GLY A 39 9.49 5.06 2.90
N PRO A 40 9.09 5.00 4.18
CA PRO A 40 8.42 3.84 4.71
C PRO A 40 6.95 3.79 4.27
N VAL A 41 6.45 2.58 4.04
CA VAL A 41 5.02 2.28 4.00
C VAL A 41 4.72 1.30 5.13
N THR A 42 3.83 1.73 6.02
CA THR A 42 3.34 0.92 7.15
C THR A 42 1.89 0.55 6.91
N GLY A 43 1.38 -0.43 7.64
CA GLY A 43 -0.01 -0.81 7.50
C GLY A 43 -0.41 -1.99 8.36
N THR A 44 -1.66 -2.38 8.20
CA THR A 44 -2.27 -3.54 8.86
C THR A 44 -3.14 -4.33 7.90
N SER A 45 -3.23 -5.64 8.09
CA SER A 45 -4.31 -6.47 7.54
C SER A 45 -5.17 -7.00 8.69
N ASP A 46 -6.46 -6.66 8.70
CA ASP A 46 -7.40 -6.94 9.80
C ASP A 46 -6.84 -6.59 11.19
N GLY A 47 -6.20 -5.42 11.28
CA GLY A 47 -5.56 -4.93 12.51
C GLY A 47 -4.22 -5.58 12.85
N LYS A 48 -3.79 -6.64 12.15
CA LYS A 48 -2.46 -7.24 12.32
C LYS A 48 -1.41 -6.39 11.60
N PRO A 49 -0.31 -5.98 12.25
CA PRO A 49 0.75 -5.20 11.60
C PRO A 49 1.36 -5.93 10.41
N LEU A 50 1.54 -5.20 9.31
CA LEU A 50 2.32 -5.67 8.17
C LEU A 50 3.80 -5.37 8.38
N LYS A 51 4.66 -6.10 7.67
CA LYS A 51 6.06 -5.72 7.56
C LYS A 51 6.15 -4.33 6.93
N THR A 52 6.93 -3.44 7.55
CA THR A 52 7.20 -2.13 6.97
C THR A 52 8.00 -2.29 5.68
N ILE A 53 7.47 -1.73 4.60
CA ILE A 53 8.17 -1.62 3.32
C ILE A 53 8.96 -0.31 3.33
N ARG A 54 10.14 -0.30 2.70
CA ARG A 54 10.86 0.92 2.38
C ARG A 54 10.93 1.05 0.88
N GLY A 55 10.28 2.09 0.34
CA GLY A 55 10.46 2.51 -1.04
C GLY A 55 11.91 2.90 -1.29
N SER A 56 12.38 2.65 -2.51
CA SER A 56 13.78 2.83 -2.93
C SER A 56 13.89 3.73 -4.16
N GLY A 57 12.99 4.71 -4.30
CA GLY A 57 12.95 5.67 -5.40
C GLY A 57 12.30 5.15 -6.67
N THR A 58 12.64 3.93 -7.11
CA THR A 58 12.08 3.33 -8.34
C THR A 58 10.89 2.41 -8.10
N PRO A 59 9.97 2.24 -9.08
CA PRO A 59 8.85 1.31 -8.98
C PRO A 59 9.30 -0.12 -8.67
N THR A 60 8.91 -0.65 -7.52
CA THR A 60 9.30 -1.98 -7.04
C THR A 60 8.09 -2.73 -6.50
N LEU A 61 8.03 -4.04 -6.75
CA LEU A 61 6.98 -4.93 -6.25
C LEU A 61 7.34 -5.46 -4.85
N TYR A 62 6.43 -5.30 -3.90
CA TYR A 62 6.57 -5.79 -2.53
C TYR A 62 5.41 -6.71 -2.16
N THR A 63 5.70 -7.79 -1.43
CA THR A 63 4.66 -8.65 -0.85
C THR A 63 4.23 -8.10 0.51
N LEU A 64 2.94 -7.80 0.64
CA LEU A 64 2.33 -7.32 1.88
C LEU A 64 1.78 -8.49 2.71
N VAL A 65 1.08 -9.40 2.04
CA VAL A 65 0.39 -10.56 2.62
C VAL A 65 0.74 -11.78 1.81
N ASP A 66 1.07 -12.88 2.49
CA ASP A 66 1.37 -14.18 1.89
C ASP A 66 0.90 -15.28 2.83
N ASP A 67 -0.38 -15.64 2.70
CA ASP A 67 -1.05 -16.63 3.55
C ASP A 67 -1.30 -17.95 2.79
N ASP A 68 -1.57 -19.02 3.54
CA ASP A 68 -1.77 -20.36 2.98
C ASP A 68 -3.07 -20.49 2.17
N SER A 69 -4.09 -19.71 2.50
CA SER A 69 -5.43 -19.79 1.89
C SER A 69 -6.06 -18.43 1.64
N SER A 70 -6.94 -18.39 0.64
CA SER A 70 -7.66 -17.16 0.28
C SER A 70 -8.69 -16.83 1.35
N HIS A 71 -8.65 -15.60 1.85
CA HIS A 71 -9.54 -15.12 2.89
C HIS A 71 -9.93 -13.68 2.60
N ARG A 72 -11.04 -13.24 3.22
CA ARG A 72 -11.45 -11.83 3.17
C ARG A 72 -10.78 -11.10 4.32
N ALA A 73 -10.18 -9.95 4.01
CA ALA A 73 -9.59 -9.07 5.01
C ALA A 73 -9.63 -7.62 4.55
N ARG A 74 -9.42 -6.70 5.49
CA ARG A 74 -9.25 -5.28 5.26
C ARG A 74 -7.78 -4.90 5.38
N LEU A 75 -7.25 -4.35 4.29
CA LEU A 75 -5.94 -3.74 4.22
C LEU A 75 -6.06 -2.24 4.51
N ASP A 76 -5.23 -1.73 5.42
CA ASP A 76 -5.04 -0.31 5.66
C ASP A 76 -3.54 0.00 5.57
N ILE A 77 -3.12 0.85 4.62
CA ILE A 77 -1.73 1.30 4.49
C ILE A 77 -1.59 2.81 4.71
N ARG A 78 -0.42 3.19 5.20
CA ARG A 78 0.01 4.55 5.48
C ARG A 78 1.38 4.80 4.84
N PRO A 79 1.41 5.23 3.57
CA PRO A 79 2.63 5.65 2.93
C PRO A 79 3.15 6.95 3.52
N ALA A 80 4.47 7.06 3.67
CA ALA A 80 5.11 8.32 4.03
C ALA A 80 4.99 9.36 2.88
N PRO A 81 5.10 10.66 3.20
CA PRO A 81 5.18 11.69 2.17
C PRO A 81 6.29 11.39 1.15
N GLY A 82 6.00 11.56 -0.14
CA GLY A 82 6.93 11.28 -1.23
C GLY A 82 6.83 9.88 -1.85
N ILE A 83 6.04 8.97 -1.27
CA ILE A 83 5.71 7.70 -1.92
C ILE A 83 4.74 7.93 -3.08
N GLU A 84 4.99 7.25 -4.20
CA GLU A 84 4.25 7.43 -5.45
C GLU A 84 3.58 6.13 -5.91
N GLY A 85 2.46 6.27 -6.61
CA GLY A 85 1.90 5.23 -7.49
C GLY A 85 1.69 3.88 -6.79
N CYS A 86 0.69 3.78 -5.93
CA CYS A 86 0.34 2.53 -5.24
C CYS A 86 -0.59 1.65 -6.09
N PHE A 87 -0.04 0.59 -6.69
CA PHE A 87 -0.82 -0.41 -7.43
C PHE A 87 -0.85 -1.75 -6.70
N PHE A 88 -2.05 -2.29 -6.49
CA PHE A 88 -2.22 -3.57 -5.80
C PHE A 88 -2.48 -4.70 -6.78
N THR A 89 -1.85 -5.85 -6.53
CA THR A 89 -2.13 -7.10 -7.23
C THR A 89 -2.49 -8.20 -6.24
N PHE A 90 -3.39 -9.09 -6.65
CA PHE A 90 -4.02 -10.11 -5.80
C PHE A 90 -3.88 -11.50 -6.43
N GLY A 91 -3.69 -12.54 -5.61
CA GLY A 91 -3.66 -13.94 -6.06
C GLY A 91 -3.62 -14.95 -4.93
#